data_AF-A0A2V4S2Y1-F1
#
_entry.id   AF-A0A2V4S2Y1-F1
#
_cell.length_a   1.000
_cell.length_b   1.000
_cell.length_c   1.000
_cell.angle_alpha   90.00
_cell.angle_beta   90.00
_cell.angle_gamma   90.00
#
_symmetry.space_group_name_H-M   'P 1'
#
loop_
_entity.id
_entity.type
_entity.pdbx_description
1 polymer ?
#
loop_
_entity_poly.entity_id
_entity_poly.type
_entity_poly.pdbx_seq_one_letter_code
_entity_poly.pdbx_strand_id
1 'polypeptide(L)'
;MLIRAALPVLGIAGWTLVAPVAAHAGCIGSPRFQMCTSTSTGDTYNVTRLGKMIDIEGIKAATGQPYTQHSLVIGHTTYTDGLDAHARPWFETRHDFTAHSYTIEGTDPIDKPFSYVCDSISGCN
;
A
#
# COMPACT_ATOMS: atom_id res chain seq x y z
N MET A 1 2.56 5.55 1.08
CA MET A 1 2.03 5.97 2.40
C MET A 1 3.19 6.02 3.39
N LEU A 2 3.84 7.18 3.54
CA LEU A 2 5.00 7.39 4.42
C LEU A 2 4.51 7.95 5.76
N ILE A 3 4.60 7.18 6.84
CA ILE A 3 4.29 7.67 8.19
C ILE A 3 5.57 8.25 8.77
N ARG A 4 5.65 9.59 8.80
CA ARG A 4 6.63 10.32 9.63
C ARG A 4 6.24 10.11 11.09
N ALA A 5 7.03 9.31 11.81
CA ALA A 5 6.93 9.23 13.27
C ALA A 5 7.46 10.53 13.88
N ALA A 6 6.57 11.37 14.43
CA ALA A 6 6.95 12.45 15.31
C ALA A 6 7.13 11.89 16.74
N LEU A 7 8.34 12.00 17.30
CA LEU A 7 8.61 11.68 18.71
C LEU A 7 8.24 12.87 19.61
N PRO A 8 7.42 12.70 20.66
CA PRO A 8 7.47 13.58 21.82
C PRO A 8 8.53 13.08 22.81
N VAL A 9 9.34 14.01 23.32
CA VAL A 9 10.39 13.80 24.32
C VAL A 9 9.77 13.35 25.65
N LEU A 10 10.34 12.28 26.22
CA LEU A 10 9.91 11.55 27.42
C LEU A 10 9.91 12.39 28.70
N GLY A 11 8.90 12.13 29.53
CA GLY A 11 8.95 12.26 30.98
C GLY A 11 8.48 10.97 31.65
N ILE A 12 9.40 10.32 32.36
CA ILE A 12 9.24 9.37 33.49
C ILE A 12 8.65 7.97 33.22
N ALA A 13 9.56 6.99 33.31
CA ALA A 13 9.43 5.61 33.83
C ALA A 13 8.10 4.86 33.64
N GLY A 14 7.99 4.18 32.50
CA GLY A 14 7.13 3.03 32.30
C GLY A 14 7.54 2.36 31.00
N TRP A 15 8.28 1.26 31.07
CA TRP A 15 8.60 0.45 29.89
C TRP A 15 7.31 -0.22 29.40
N THR A 16 6.48 0.54 28.69
CA THR A 16 5.39 -0.01 27.89
C THR A 16 6.02 -0.62 26.64
N LEU A 17 6.05 -1.95 26.58
CA LEU A 17 6.28 -2.69 25.35
C LEU A 17 5.16 -2.32 24.37
N VAL A 18 5.43 -1.34 23.50
CA VAL A 18 4.59 -1.08 22.33
C VAL A 18 4.87 -2.21 21.34
N ALA A 19 4.10 -3.28 21.42
CA ALA A 19 4.15 -4.34 20.42
C ALA A 19 3.68 -3.77 19.07
N PRO A 20 4.36 -4.09 17.94
CA PRO A 20 3.86 -3.72 16.63
C PRO A 20 2.54 -4.46 16.40
N VAL A 21 1.43 -3.71 16.33
CA VAL A 21 0.14 -4.23 15.87
C VAL A 21 0.32 -4.55 14.39
N ALA A 22 0.55 -5.82 14.08
CA ALA A 22 0.49 -6.31 12.72
C ALA A 22 -0.92 -5.99 12.18
N ALA A 23 -0.98 -5.10 11.19
CA ALA A 23 -2.19 -4.75 10.48
C ALA A 23 -2.68 -5.98 9.72
N HIS A 24 -3.58 -6.76 10.32
CA HIS A 24 -4.19 -7.89 9.66
C HIS A 24 -5.44 -7.40 8.92
N ALA A 25 -5.46 -7.51 7.59
CA ALA A 25 -6.70 -7.34 6.85
C ALA A 25 -7.51 -8.65 6.93
N GLY A 26 -8.73 -8.59 7.45
CA GLY A 26 -9.66 -9.70 7.38
C GLY A 26 -10.32 -9.71 6.01
N CYS A 27 -10.01 -10.70 5.18
CA CYS A 27 -10.60 -10.85 3.86
C CYS A 27 -11.52 -12.07 3.79
N ILE A 28 -12.71 -11.89 3.23
CA ILE A 28 -13.68 -12.95 2.95
C ILE A 28 -13.91 -13.06 1.45
N GLY A 29 -14.18 -14.27 0.97
CA GLY A 29 -14.49 -14.51 -0.44
C GLY A 29 -13.56 -15.52 -1.11
N SER A 30 -13.60 -15.53 -2.43
CA SER A 30 -12.80 -16.44 -3.27
C SER A 30 -11.44 -15.83 -3.62
N PRO A 31 -10.44 -16.61 -4.05
CA PRO A 31 -9.14 -16.05 -4.46
C PRO A 31 -9.23 -14.99 -5.58
N ARG A 32 -10.30 -15.00 -6.38
CA ARG A 32 -10.53 -14.05 -7.47
C ARG A 32 -11.30 -12.80 -7.05
N PHE A 33 -12.10 -12.90 -5.99
CA PHE A 33 -12.98 -11.83 -5.51
C PHE A 33 -13.00 -11.88 -3.99
N GLN A 34 -12.34 -10.91 -3.38
CA GLN A 34 -12.21 -10.80 -1.94
C GLN A 34 -12.77 -9.46 -1.48
N MET A 35 -13.53 -9.48 -0.40
CA MET A 35 -13.90 -8.29 0.34
C MET A 35 -13.06 -8.26 1.61
N CYS A 36 -12.32 -7.18 1.81
CA CYS A 36 -11.34 -7.05 2.86
C CYS A 36 -11.66 -5.86 3.76
N THR A 37 -11.39 -6.02 5.05
CA THR A 37 -11.44 -4.94 6.03
C THR A 37 -10.10 -4.89 6.76
N SER A 38 -9.44 -3.74 6.69
CA SER A 38 -8.17 -3.50 7.38
C SER A 38 -8.43 -3.24 8.86
N THR A 39 -7.98 -4.12 9.76
CA THR A 39 -8.21 -3.95 11.21
C THR A 39 -7.45 -2.77 11.83
N SER A 40 -6.38 -2.31 11.18
CA SER A 40 -5.56 -1.19 11.68
C SER A 40 -6.09 0.19 11.29
N THR A 41 -6.75 0.29 10.14
CA THR A 41 -7.24 1.57 9.59
C THR A 41 -8.76 1.65 9.56
N GLY A 42 -9.43 0.49 9.59
CA GLY A 42 -10.88 0.36 9.37
C GLY A 42 -11.28 0.36 7.90
N ASP A 43 -10.33 0.57 6.98
CA ASP A 43 -10.60 0.68 5.55
C ASP A 43 -11.27 -0.59 5.01
N THR A 44 -12.31 -0.43 4.18
CA THR A 44 -13.01 -1.52 3.52
C THR A 44 -12.75 -1.47 2.02
N TYR A 45 -12.41 -2.60 1.42
CA TYR A 45 -12.06 -2.65 0.01
C TYR A 45 -12.33 -4.01 -0.60
N ASN A 46 -12.65 -4.01 -1.88
CA ASN A 46 -12.79 -5.20 -2.70
C ASN A 46 -11.53 -5.38 -3.53
N VAL A 47 -11.09 -6.63 -3.65
CA VAL A 47 -9.98 -7.04 -4.49
C VAL A 47 -10.51 -8.00 -5.54
N THR A 48 -10.36 -7.62 -6.80
CA THR A 48 -10.69 -8.45 -7.96
C THR A 48 -9.40 -8.85 -8.66
N ARG A 49 -9.20 -10.15 -8.87
CA ARG A 49 -8.00 -10.70 -9.53
C ARG A 49 -8.39 -11.45 -10.79
N LEU A 50 -7.98 -10.92 -11.94
CA LEU A 50 -8.26 -11.48 -13.26
C LEU A 50 -6.95 -11.71 -14.02
N GLY A 51 -6.41 -12.92 -13.87
CA GLY A 51 -5.14 -13.30 -14.51
C GLY A 51 -3.98 -12.47 -13.98
N LYS A 52 -3.47 -11.56 -14.81
CA LYS A 52 -2.38 -10.64 -14.45
C LYS A 52 -2.86 -9.26 -13.98
N MET A 53 -4.17 -9.04 -13.94
CA MET A 53 -4.80 -7.80 -13.49
C MET A 53 -5.28 -7.95 -12.05
N ILE A 54 -5.06 -6.91 -11.25
CA ILE A 54 -5.57 -6.77 -9.89
C ILE A 54 -6.25 -5.41 -9.81
N ASP A 55 -7.54 -5.41 -9.52
CA ASP A 55 -8.33 -4.22 -9.25
C ASP A 55 -8.63 -4.15 -7.76
N ILE A 56 -8.43 -2.97 -7.17
CA ILE A 56 -8.77 -2.68 -5.79
C ILE A 56 -9.67 -1.46 -5.77
N GLU A 57 -10.84 -1.61 -5.17
CA GLU A 57 -11.81 -0.52 -4.99
C GLU A 57 -12.20 -0.47 -3.52
N GLY A 58 -12.03 0.68 -2.87
CA GLY A 58 -12.25 0.78 -1.45
C GLY A 58 -12.70 2.14 -0.96
N ILE A 59 -13.01 2.18 0.34
CA ILE A 59 -13.40 3.38 1.07
C ILE A 59 -12.45 3.50 2.26
N LYS A 60 -11.84 4.68 2.38
CA LYS A 60 -11.00 4.99 3.53
C LYS A 60 -11.88 5.27 4.74
N ALA A 61 -11.75 4.51 5.81
CA ALA A 61 -12.59 4.69 6.99
C ALA A 61 -12.39 6.05 7.67
N ALA A 62 -11.17 6.60 7.60
CA ALA A 62 -10.84 7.89 8.21
C ALA A 62 -11.52 9.09 7.53
N THR A 63 -11.82 9.02 6.23
CA THR A 63 -12.34 10.16 5.45
C THR A 63 -13.66 9.87 4.74
N GLY A 64 -14.09 8.60 4.68
CA GLY A 64 -15.21 8.16 3.86
C GLY A 64 -14.98 8.27 2.35
N GLN A 65 -13.77 8.65 1.93
CA GLN A 65 -13.46 8.89 0.52
C GLN A 65 -13.19 7.57 -0.20
N PRO A 66 -13.70 7.42 -1.44
CA PRO A 66 -13.36 6.27 -2.26
C PRO A 66 -11.90 6.38 -2.70
N TYR A 67 -11.28 5.23 -2.93
CA TYR A 67 -10.02 5.12 -3.65
C TYR A 67 -10.07 3.91 -4.58
N THR A 68 -9.32 4.00 -5.67
CA THR A 68 -9.20 2.94 -6.66
C THR A 68 -7.73 2.72 -6.98
N GLN A 69 -7.37 1.47 -7.24
CA GLN A 69 -6.06 1.07 -7.69
C GLN A 69 -6.20 -0.04 -8.72
N HIS A 70 -5.54 0.12 -9.86
CA HIS A 70 -5.44 -0.88 -10.90
C HIS A 70 -3.97 -1.32 -11.01
N SER A 71 -3.73 -2.63 -11.10
CA SER A 71 -2.39 -3.17 -11.31
C SER A 71 -2.40 -4.20 -12.44
N LEU A 72 -1.41 -4.12 -13.33
CA LEU A 72 -1.18 -5.06 -14.43
C LEU A 72 0.26 -5.59 -14.40
N VAL A 73 0.40 -6.91 -14.32
CA VAL A 73 1.71 -7.57 -14.37
C VAL A 73 2.05 -7.98 -15.80
N ILE A 74 3.19 -7.52 -16.33
CA ILE A 74 3.75 -7.92 -17.62
C ILE A 74 5.21 -8.36 -17.41
N GLY A 75 5.45 -9.67 -17.56
CA GLY A 75 6.78 -10.25 -17.30
C GLY A 75 7.19 -10.03 -15.84
N HIS A 76 8.32 -9.34 -15.65
CA HIS A 76 8.87 -8.95 -14.35
C HIS A 76 8.50 -7.51 -13.94
N THR A 77 7.53 -6.90 -14.64
CA THR A 77 7.10 -5.53 -14.39
C THR A 77 5.65 -5.51 -13.93
N THR A 78 5.36 -4.76 -12.87
CA THR A 78 4.00 -4.45 -12.45
C THR A 78 3.76 -2.97 -12.65
N TYR A 79 2.80 -2.64 -13.49
CA TYR A 79 2.28 -1.29 -13.62
C TYR A 79 1.14 -1.13 -12.64
N THR A 80 1.13 -0.03 -11.89
CA THR A 80 0.05 0.28 -10.96
C THR A 80 -0.34 1.75 -11.12
N ASP A 81 -1.63 2.02 -11.22
CA ASP A 81 -2.19 3.36 -11.22
C ASP A 81 -3.36 3.43 -10.24
N GLY A 82 -3.70 4.62 -9.79
CA GLY A 82 -4.80 4.79 -8.88
C GLY A 82 -5.15 6.22 -8.57
N LEU A 83 -6.14 6.38 -7.71
CA LEU A 83 -6.59 7.67 -7.19
C LEU A 83 -6.34 7.76 -5.70
N ASP A 84 -5.85 8.90 -5.25
CA ASP A 84 -5.76 9.20 -3.83
C ASP A 84 -7.12 9.59 -3.24
N ALA A 85 -7.15 9.88 -1.94
CA ALA A 85 -8.36 10.27 -1.21
C ALA A 85 -9.00 11.58 -1.70
N HIS A 86 -8.33 12.36 -2.56
CA HIS A 86 -8.81 13.61 -3.16
C HIS A 86 -9.04 13.45 -4.67
N ALA A 87 -9.17 12.21 -5.15
CA ALA A 87 -9.32 11.87 -6.57
C ALA A 87 -8.16 12.36 -7.46
N ARG A 88 -6.96 12.53 -6.89
CA ARG A 88 -5.77 12.89 -7.65
C ARG A 88 -5.07 11.62 -8.13
N PRO A 89 -4.71 11.54 -9.41
CA PRO A 89 -4.10 10.36 -9.99
C PRO A 89 -2.67 10.19 -9.47
N TRP A 90 -2.24 8.94 -9.37
CA TRP A 90 -0.83 8.57 -9.18
C TRP A 90 -0.55 7.32 -10.01
N PHE A 91 0.72 7.09 -10.29
CA PHE A 91 1.16 5.87 -10.96
C PHE A 91 2.52 5.44 -10.46
N GLU A 92 2.77 4.15 -10.49
CA GLU A 92 4.06 3.55 -10.25
C GLU A 92 4.31 2.36 -11.18
N THR A 93 5.57 2.14 -11.46
CA THR A 93 6.08 0.95 -12.14
C THR A 93 7.03 0.27 -11.19
N ARG A 94 6.76 -1.01 -10.93
CA ARG A 94 7.63 -1.88 -10.17
C ARG A 94 8.35 -2.83 -11.11
N HIS A 95 9.67 -2.89 -11.01
CA HIS A 95 10.50 -3.86 -11.75
C HIS A 95 11.13 -4.84 -10.77
N ASP A 96 10.74 -6.10 -10.86
CA ASP A 96 11.26 -7.19 -10.03
C ASP A 96 12.51 -7.81 -10.67
N PHE A 97 13.69 -7.65 -10.04
CA PHE A 97 14.92 -8.30 -10.50
C PHE A 97 15.04 -9.73 -9.97
N THR A 98 14.62 -9.94 -8.72
CA THR A 98 14.59 -11.24 -8.06
C THR A 98 13.35 -11.34 -7.16
N ALA A 99 13.13 -12.48 -6.52
CA ALA A 99 12.05 -12.64 -5.54
C ALA A 99 12.16 -11.68 -4.33
N HIS A 100 13.34 -11.10 -4.08
CA HIS A 100 13.64 -10.29 -2.90
C HIS A 100 14.24 -8.92 -3.22
N SER A 101 14.33 -8.55 -4.51
CA SER A 101 14.87 -7.26 -4.94
C SER A 101 14.09 -6.71 -6.12
N TYR A 102 13.66 -5.48 -6.00
CA TYR A 102 12.87 -4.77 -6.98
C TYR A 102 13.11 -3.27 -6.90
N THR A 103 12.77 -2.56 -7.97
CA THR A 103 12.70 -1.09 -7.99
C THR A 103 11.25 -0.66 -8.10
N ILE A 104 10.93 0.50 -7.54
CA ILE A 104 9.66 1.18 -7.76
C ILE A 104 9.97 2.60 -8.20
N GLU A 105 9.36 3.03 -9.29
CA GLU A 105 9.42 4.42 -9.75
C GLU A 105 8.04 4.90 -10.13
N GLY A 106 7.77 6.20 -9.99
CA GLY A 106 6.42 6.69 -10.21
C GLY A 106 6.29 8.18 -9.98
N THR A 107 5.04 8.63 -10.04
CA THR A 107 4.65 10.00 -9.72
C THR A 107 3.54 9.96 -8.70
N ASP A 108 3.72 10.71 -7.62
CA ASP A 108 2.74 10.80 -6.55
C ASP A 108 1.56 11.74 -6.94
N PRO A 109 0.49 11.82 -6.13
CA PRO A 109 -0.67 12.63 -6.45
C PRO A 109 -0.46 14.16 -6.45
N ILE A 110 0.76 14.63 -6.18
CA ILE A 110 1.14 16.05 -6.26
C ILE A 110 2.20 16.29 -7.36
N ASP A 111 2.24 15.40 -8.35
CA ASP A 111 3.15 15.43 -9.50
C ASP A 111 4.64 15.38 -9.15
N LYS A 112 4.96 14.83 -7.97
CA LYS A 112 6.35 14.66 -7.57
C LYS A 112 6.83 13.27 -7.98
N PRO A 113 7.89 13.17 -8.80
CA PRO A 113 8.47 11.88 -9.13
C PRO A 113 9.17 11.27 -7.91
N PHE A 114 9.14 9.95 -7.84
CA PHE A 114 9.88 9.18 -6.85
C PHE A 114 10.51 7.95 -7.49
N SER A 115 11.59 7.47 -6.89
CA SER A 115 12.25 6.22 -7.26
C SER A 115 12.86 5.62 -6.00
N TYR A 116 12.64 4.32 -5.84
CA TYR A 116 13.09 3.53 -4.71
C TYR A 116 13.74 2.25 -5.20
N VAL A 117 14.81 1.85 -4.52
CA VAL A 117 15.38 0.50 -4.63
C VAL A 117 15.00 -0.25 -3.37
N CYS A 118 14.35 -1.39 -3.54
CA CYS A 118 13.87 -2.23 -2.45
C CYS A 118 14.58 -3.58 -2.46
N ASP A 119 15.10 -3.98 -1.30
CA ASP A 119 15.61 -5.33 -1.08
C ASP A 119 15.30 -5.83 0.34
N SER A 120 15.43 -7.14 0.55
CA SER A 120 15.11 -7.80 1.82
C SER A 120 16.04 -7.42 2.98
N ILE A 121 17.21 -6.84 2.70
CA ILE A 121 18.26 -6.52 3.69
C ILE A 121 18.15 -5.05 4.11
N SER A 122 18.07 -4.14 3.14
CA SER A 122 18.12 -2.69 3.36
C SER A 122 16.73 -2.03 3.44
N GLY A 123 15.66 -2.76 3.10
CA GLY A 123 14.33 -2.19 2.94
C GLY A 123 14.23 -1.41 1.63
N CYS A 124 13.41 -0.37 1.59
CA CYS A 124 13.28 0.52 0.44
C CYS A 124 13.96 1.86 0.73
N ASN A 125 14.89 2.27 -0.13
CA ASN A 125 15.60 3.55 -0.05
C ASN A 125 15.41 4.37 -1.32
#